data_AF-A0A7S1IJV7-F1
#
_entry.id   AF-A0A7S1IJV7-F1
#
_cell.length_a   1.000
_cell.length_b   1.000
_cell.length_c   1.000
_cell.angle_alpha   90.00
_cell.angle_beta   90.00
_cell.angle_gamma   90.00
#
_symmetry.space_group_name_H-M   'P 1'
#
loop_
_entity.id
_entity.type
_entity.pdbx_description
1 polymer ?
#
loop_
_entity_poly.entity_id
_entity_poly.type
_entity_poly.pdbx_seq_one_letter_code
_entity_poly.pdbx_strand_id
1 'polypeptide(L)'
;EGAICNSSQHLLTQVGFWRIDDAALSFVECENAACLANQSTGACATGYQGLLCSECKEGRSGSSCSVCSSQEWGWFSMIAILVAYLLLIAVTAVLAMHTDARTQKALLNMT
;
A
#
# COMPACT_ATOMS: atom_id res chain seq x y z
N GLU A 1 32.96 -4.54 7.42
CA GLU A 1 32.07 -5.69 7.13
C GLU A 1 31.10 -5.25 6.02
N GLY A 2 30.56 -6.16 5.19
CA GLY A 2 29.58 -5.81 4.13
C GLY A 2 30.10 -5.61 2.69
N ALA A 3 31.36 -5.94 2.41
CA ALA A 3 31.97 -5.83 1.08
C ALA A 3 32.44 -7.19 0.55
N ILE A 4 32.24 -7.44 -0.74
CA ILE A 4 32.76 -8.62 -1.47
C ILE A 4 33.83 -8.13 -2.45
N CYS A 5 35.05 -8.65 -2.31
CA CYS A 5 36.11 -8.40 -3.28
C CYS A 5 35.98 -9.36 -4.45
N ASN A 6 35.85 -8.86 -5.68
CA ASN A 6 36.11 -9.69 -6.85
C ASN A 6 37.62 -9.72 -7.15
N SER A 7 38.08 -10.67 -7.96
CA SER A 7 39.49 -10.78 -8.37
C SER A 7 40.01 -9.58 -9.17
N SER A 8 39.15 -8.64 -9.53
CA SER A 8 39.37 -7.50 -10.42
C SER A 8 39.54 -6.18 -9.67
N GLN A 9 39.90 -6.22 -8.37
CA GLN A 9 40.08 -5.02 -7.51
C GLN A 9 38.84 -4.14 -7.33
N HIS A 10 37.66 -4.62 -7.72
CA HIS A 10 36.41 -3.91 -7.49
C HIS A 10 35.75 -4.40 -6.21
N LEU A 11 35.40 -3.46 -5.34
CA LEU A 11 34.58 -3.71 -4.16
C LEU A 11 33.11 -3.73 -4.56
N LEU A 12 32.43 -4.82 -4.21
CA LEU A 12 31.01 -5.01 -4.45
C LEU A 12 30.25 -5.05 -3.12
N THR A 13 28.98 -4.64 -3.13
CA THR A 13 28.11 -4.73 -1.95
C THR A 13 27.71 -6.18 -1.66
N GLN A 14 27.68 -6.55 -0.38
CA GLN A 14 27.00 -7.76 0.08
C GLN A 14 25.47 -7.53 0.15
N VAL A 15 24.66 -8.60 0.13
CA VAL A 15 23.20 -8.50 0.34
C VAL A 15 22.93 -7.76 1.65
N GLY A 16 22.01 -6.79 1.62
CA GLY A 16 21.67 -6.00 2.81
C GLY A 16 22.64 -4.85 3.09
N PHE A 17 23.62 -4.60 2.22
CA PHE A 17 24.51 -3.44 2.33
C PHE A 17 24.35 -2.52 1.14
N TRP A 18 24.49 -1.22 1.40
CA TRP A 18 24.36 -0.16 0.42
C TRP A 18 25.61 0.72 0.40
N ARG A 19 25.92 1.28 -0.77
CA ARG A 19 27.14 2.04 -1.02
C ARG A 19 26.82 3.32 -1.79
N ILE A 20 27.25 4.46 -1.28
CA ILE A 20 26.96 5.80 -1.87
C ILE A 20 27.52 5.91 -3.29
N ASP A 21 28.79 5.56 -3.47
CA ASP A 21 29.51 5.70 -4.72
C ASP A 21 30.58 4.61 -4.85
N ASP A 22 31.21 4.54 -6.01
CA ASP A 22 32.21 3.52 -6.35
C ASP A 22 33.59 3.78 -5.74
N ALA A 23 33.83 4.96 -5.16
CA ALA A 23 35.05 5.35 -4.47
C ALA A 23 34.95 5.17 -2.93
N ALA A 24 33.73 5.11 -2.39
CA ALA A 24 33.45 5.04 -0.97
C ALA A 24 33.89 3.68 -0.42
N LEU A 25 34.73 3.69 0.61
CA LEU A 25 35.14 2.47 1.32
C LEU A 25 34.18 2.10 2.45
N SER A 26 33.17 2.93 2.69
CA SER A 26 32.12 2.71 3.68
C SER A 26 30.92 2.00 3.05
N PHE A 27 30.44 0.98 3.76
CA PHE A 27 29.24 0.23 3.45
C PHE A 27 28.27 0.44 4.60
N VAL A 28 27.04 0.80 4.28
CA VAL A 28 26.00 1.03 5.29
C VAL A 28 25.01 -0.12 5.22
N GLU A 29 24.69 -0.67 6.38
CA GLU A 29 23.67 -1.70 6.49
C GLU A 29 22.31 -1.10 6.13
N CYS A 30 21.58 -1.83 5.31
CA CYS A 30 20.29 -1.44 4.78
C CYS A 30 19.24 -2.29 5.46
N GLU A 31 18.29 -1.64 6.11
CA GLU A 31 17.27 -2.28 6.95
C GLU A 31 16.30 -3.15 6.13
N ASN A 32 16.23 -2.90 4.82
CA ASN A 32 15.40 -3.66 3.89
C ASN A 32 16.25 -4.48 2.90
N ALA A 33 15.76 -5.68 2.56
CA ALA A 33 16.30 -6.52 1.48
C ALA A 33 16.22 -5.88 0.07
N ALA A 34 15.79 -4.61 -0.01
CA ALA A 34 15.77 -3.81 -1.22
C ALA A 34 17.18 -3.41 -1.70
N CYS A 35 18.19 -3.46 -0.83
CA CYS A 35 19.57 -3.21 -1.23
C CYS A 35 20.19 -4.44 -1.90
N LEU A 36 20.53 -4.31 -3.18
CA LEU A 36 21.01 -5.40 -4.00
C LEU A 36 22.49 -5.70 -3.75
N ALA A 37 22.84 -6.99 -3.77
CA ALA A 37 24.23 -7.43 -3.74
C ALA A 37 24.91 -7.35 -5.10
N ASN A 38 26.24 -7.47 -5.08
CA ASN A 38 27.11 -7.48 -6.25
C ASN A 38 27.03 -6.18 -7.07
N GLN A 39 26.74 -5.07 -6.41
CA GLN A 39 26.69 -3.77 -7.04
C GLN A 39 27.91 -2.95 -6.64
N SER A 40 28.47 -2.20 -7.59
CA SER A 40 29.56 -1.26 -7.33
C SER A 40 29.06 0.02 -6.66
N THR A 41 27.78 0.36 -6.86
CA THR A 41 27.10 1.55 -6.34
C THR A 41 25.68 1.20 -5.89
N GLY A 42 25.05 2.10 -5.13
CA GLY A 42 23.81 1.93 -4.39
C GLY A 42 22.56 1.57 -5.19
N ALA A 43 22.54 0.40 -5.83
CA ALA A 43 21.41 -0.07 -6.61
C ALA A 43 20.32 -0.64 -5.72
N CYS A 44 19.09 -0.23 -6.03
CA CYS A 44 17.89 -0.65 -5.32
C CYS A 44 17.08 -1.65 -6.12
N ALA A 45 16.41 -2.56 -5.41
CA ALA A 45 15.43 -3.47 -5.96
C ALA A 45 14.29 -2.70 -6.67
N THR A 46 13.58 -3.41 -7.55
CA THR A 46 12.51 -2.79 -8.35
C THR A 46 11.46 -2.13 -7.45
N GLY A 47 11.20 -0.85 -7.69
CA GLY A 47 10.20 -0.07 -6.95
C GLY A 47 10.77 0.79 -5.82
N TYR A 48 12.04 0.62 -5.47
CA TYR A 48 12.74 1.42 -4.45
C TYR A 48 13.71 2.42 -5.10
N GLN A 49 13.98 3.52 -4.40
CA GLN A 49 14.91 4.57 -4.79
C GLN A 49 15.47 5.29 -3.54
N GLY A 50 16.31 6.30 -3.76
CA GLY A 50 16.85 7.14 -2.68
C GLY A 50 17.98 6.49 -1.89
N LEU A 51 18.43 7.20 -0.85
CA LEU A 51 19.51 6.74 0.03
C LEU A 51 19.06 5.47 0.76
N LEU A 52 19.91 4.44 0.80
CA LEU A 52 19.61 3.15 1.44
C LEU A 52 18.35 2.46 0.91
N CYS A 53 17.90 2.81 -0.29
CA CYS A 53 16.65 2.29 -0.86
C CYS A 53 15.43 2.49 0.05
N SER A 54 15.44 3.59 0.82
CA SER A 54 14.41 3.90 1.82
C SER A 54 13.17 4.57 1.22
N GLU A 55 13.23 5.00 -0.04
CA GLU A 55 12.13 5.67 -0.71
C GLU A 55 11.48 4.76 -1.74
N CYS A 56 10.18 4.93 -1.95
CA CYS A 56 9.48 4.29 -3.06
C CYS A 56 9.58 5.16 -4.32
N LYS A 57 9.73 4.50 -5.47
CA LYS A 57 9.56 5.16 -6.78
C LYS A 57 8.16 5.74 -6.90
N GLU A 58 8.02 6.76 -7.73
CA GLU A 58 6.73 7.41 -8.00
C GLU A 58 5.66 6.37 -8.38
N GLY A 59 4.45 6.55 -7.83
CA GLY A 59 3.32 5.62 -8.00
C GLY A 59 3.36 4.37 -7.11
N ARG A 60 4.30 4.28 -6.16
CA ARG A 60 4.38 3.20 -5.17
C ARG A 60 4.36 3.74 -3.74
N SER A 61 3.79 2.97 -2.81
CA SER A 61 3.76 3.31 -1.38
C SER A 61 3.70 2.06 -0.50
N GLY A 62 3.92 2.23 0.80
CA GLY A 62 3.96 1.16 1.80
C GLY A 62 5.37 0.61 2.06
N SER A 63 5.50 -0.25 3.06
CA SER A 63 6.78 -0.87 3.48
C SER A 63 7.42 -1.73 2.38
N SER A 64 6.60 -2.29 1.48
CA SER A 64 7.05 -3.09 0.34
C SER A 64 7.09 -2.32 -0.99
N CYS A 65 6.93 -0.98 -0.97
CA CYS A 65 6.78 -0.15 -2.17
C CYS A 65 5.85 -0.78 -3.23
N SER A 66 4.67 -1.22 -2.79
CA SER A 66 3.64 -1.75 -3.68
C SER A 66 3.09 -0.64 -4.56
N VAL A 67 2.66 -0.99 -5.78
CA VAL A 67 1.96 -0.05 -6.67
C VAL A 67 0.74 0.48 -5.92
N CYS A 68 0.58 1.80 -5.88
CA CYS A 68 -0.64 2.40 -5.37
C CYS A 68 -1.80 1.79 -6.17
N SER A 69 -2.66 1.02 -5.49
CA SER A 69 -3.88 0.47 -6.06
C SER A 69 -4.54 1.59 -6.86
N SER A 70 -4.67 1.38 -8.17
CA SER A 70 -5.00 2.43 -9.12
C SER A 70 -6.22 3.24 -8.66
N GLN A 71 -6.16 4.54 -8.89
CA GLN A 71 -7.24 5.52 -8.69
C GLN A 71 -8.62 4.99 -9.14
N GLU A 72 -8.65 4.08 -10.10
CA GLU A 72 -9.85 3.44 -10.64
C GLU A 72 -10.60 2.59 -9.62
N TRP A 73 -9.95 1.87 -8.71
CA TRP A 73 -10.67 1.08 -7.71
C TRP A 73 -11.22 1.91 -6.56
N GLY A 74 -10.63 3.09 -6.33
CA GLY A 74 -11.04 4.01 -5.27
C GLY A 74 -12.45 4.55 -5.50
N TRP A 75 -12.75 5.06 -6.71
CA TRP A 75 -14.04 5.68 -7.00
C TRP A 75 -15.19 4.66 -7.06
N PHE A 76 -14.96 3.47 -7.63
CA PHE A 76 -15.94 2.38 -7.62
C PHE A 76 -16.31 1.97 -6.19
N SER A 77 -15.31 1.83 -5.31
CA SER A 77 -15.53 1.49 -3.90
C SER A 77 -16.33 2.58 -3.18
N MET A 78 -16.01 3.85 -3.44
CA MET A 78 -16.71 5.00 -2.87
C MET A 78 -18.19 5.05 -3.28
N ILE A 79 -18.48 4.85 -4.57
CA ILE A 79 -19.86 4.81 -5.09
C ILE A 79 -20.60 3.60 -4.52
N ALA A 80 -19.98 2.43 -4.47
CA ALA A 80 -20.60 1.22 -3.93
C ALA A 80 -21.03 1.40 -2.47
N ILE A 81 -20.18 2.03 -1.64
CA ILE A 81 -20.50 2.32 -0.23
C ILE A 81 -21.66 3.31 -0.13
N LEU A 82 -21.68 4.36 -0.95
CA LEU A 82 -22.78 5.34 -0.97
C LEU A 82 -24.12 4.70 -1.37
N VAL A 83 -24.11 3.86 -2.40
CA VAL A 83 -25.31 3.12 -2.83
C VAL A 83 -25.80 2.19 -1.73
N ALA A 84 -24.90 1.42 -1.11
CA ALA A 84 -25.26 0.54 -0.01
C ALA A 84 -25.88 1.30 1.18
N TYR A 85 -25.34 2.46 1.52
CA TYR A 85 -25.87 3.32 2.59
C TYR A 85 -27.26 3.86 2.26
N LEU A 86 -27.49 4.34 1.04
CA LEU A 86 -28.81 4.80 0.59
C LEU A 86 -29.85 3.68 0.58
N LEU A 87 -29.46 2.47 0.17
CA LEU A 87 -30.33 1.29 0.22
C LEU A 87 -30.70 0.92 1.66
N LEU A 88 -29.75 0.98 2.60
CA LEU A 88 -30.03 0.74 4.01
C LEU A 88 -31.06 1.73 4.56
N ILE A 89 -30.91 3.03 4.26
CA ILE A 89 -31.88 4.05 4.64
C ILE A 89 -33.25 3.80 4.01
N ALA A 90 -33.29 3.49 2.72
CA ALA A 90 -34.55 3.22 2.01
C ALA A 90 -35.28 2.01 2.60
N VAL A 91 -34.55 0.94 2.91
CA VAL A 91 -35.10 -0.27 3.54
C VAL A 91 -35.63 0.08 4.93
N THR A 92 -34.87 0.76 5.79
CA THR A 92 -35.36 1.09 7.14
C THR A 92 -36.56 2.03 7.12
N ALA A 93 -36.63 2.98 6.18
CA ALA A 93 -37.78 3.86 5.99
C ALA A 93 -39.04 3.10 5.54
N VAL A 94 -38.93 2.22 4.54
CA VAL A 94 -40.04 1.34 4.12
C VAL A 94 -40.45 0.41 5.26
N LEU A 95 -39.47 -0.04 6.06
CA LEU A 95 -39.75 -0.83 7.24
C LEU A 95 -40.58 -0.05 8.28
N ALA A 96 -40.22 1.19 8.57
CA ALA A 96 -41.00 2.04 9.47
C ALA A 96 -42.41 2.35 8.92
N MET A 97 -42.54 2.60 7.62
CA MET A 97 -43.84 2.93 7.01
C MET A 97 -44.82 1.75 7.04
N HIS A 98 -44.37 0.52 6.80
CA HIS A 98 -45.28 -0.62 6.86
C HIS A 98 -45.68 -0.97 8.30
N THR A 99 -44.82 -0.70 9.29
CA THR A 99 -45.22 -0.89 10.69
C THR A 99 -46.35 0.06 11.03
N ASP A 100 -46.24 1.35 10.70
CA ASP A 100 -47.27 2.35 11.00
C ASP A 100 -48.61 2.05 10.30
N ALA A 101 -48.56 1.66 9.02
CA ALA A 101 -49.75 1.29 8.26
C ALA A 101 -50.47 0.04 8.81
N ARG A 102 -49.72 -0.92 9.38
CA ARG A 102 -50.31 -2.10 10.04
C ARG A 102 -50.93 -1.72 11.38
N THR A 103 -50.29 -0.84 12.15
CA THR A 103 -50.80 -0.36 13.44
C THR A 103 -52.15 0.35 13.30
N GLN A 104 -52.29 1.23 12.30
CA GLN A 104 -53.55 1.95 12.03
C GLN A 104 -54.70 1.00 11.65
N LYS A 105 -54.44 0.00 10.81
CA LYS A 105 -55.45 -0.99 10.41
C LYS A 105 -55.88 -1.90 11.57
N ALA A 106 -54.97 -2.25 12.48
CA ALA A 106 -55.29 -3.06 13.65
C ALA A 106 -56.23 -2.32 14.62
N LEU A 107 -56.06 -1.01 14.78
CA LEU A 107 -56.92 -0.19 15.64
C LEU A 107 -58.35 -0.05 15.09
N LEU A 108 -58.50 0.12 13.78
CA LEU A 108 -59.81 0.25 13.11
C LEU A 108 -60.65 -1.05 13.14
N ASN A 109 -60.02 -2.21 13.23
CA ASN A 109 -60.74 -3.50 13.32
C ASN A 109 -61.21 -3.86 14.74
N MET A 110 -60.81 -3.11 15.77
CA MET A 110 -61.22 -3.34 17.17
C MET A 110 -62.36 -2.42 17.65
N THR A 111 -62.72 -1.42 16.84
CA THR A 111 -63.86 -0.52 17.05
C THR A 111 -65.06 -0.95 16.23
#